data_AF-A0A0B3S4V6-F1
#
_entry.id   AF-A0A0B3S4V6-F1
#
_cell.length_a   1.000
_cell.length_b   1.000
_cell.length_c   1.000
_cell.angle_alpha   90.00
_cell.angle_beta   90.00
_cell.angle_gamma   90.00
#
_symmetry.space_group_name_H-M   'P 1'
#
loop_
_entity.id
_entity.type
_entity.pdbx_description
1 polymer ?
#
loop_
_entity_poly.entity_id
_entity_poly.type
_entity_poly.pdbx_seq_one_letter_code
_entity_poly.pdbx_strand_id
1 'polypeptide(L)'
;MGRLLFLAVVFVAGSVLAEPEKPTPTQRLDQFRTAQAFDCRNVSCKRLRSCEEACFKLVQCGQKVRDGDNDGIPCENLCSRRC
;
A
#
# COMPACT_ATOMS: atom_id res chain seq x y z
N MET A 1 -45.64 -20.92 39.64
CA MET A 1 -46.15 -19.87 38.74
C MET A 1 -45.13 -18.76 38.69
N GLY A 2 -44.57 -18.45 37.53
CA GLY A 2 -43.58 -17.37 37.39
C GLY A 2 -42.52 -17.63 36.33
N ARG A 3 -42.95 -17.87 35.09
CA ARG A 3 -42.07 -17.72 33.91
C ARG A 3 -41.80 -16.22 33.74
N LEU A 4 -40.57 -15.77 33.97
CA LEU A 4 -40.09 -14.53 33.38
C LEU A 4 -38.85 -14.86 32.54
N LEU A 5 -39.16 -15.06 31.27
CA LEU A 5 -38.24 -15.18 30.14
C LEU A 5 -37.45 -13.88 30.04
N PHE A 6 -36.20 -13.87 30.50
CA PHE A 6 -35.23 -12.89 30.03
C PHE A 6 -34.84 -13.29 28.61
N LEU A 7 -35.40 -12.56 27.65
CA LEU A 7 -35.09 -12.65 26.23
C LEU A 7 -33.59 -12.42 26.03
N ALA A 8 -32.82 -13.49 25.86
CA ALA A 8 -31.46 -13.41 25.35
C ALA A 8 -31.52 -12.92 23.91
N VAL A 9 -31.26 -11.63 23.70
CA VAL A 9 -31.01 -11.09 22.36
C VAL A 9 -29.69 -11.69 21.88
N VAL A 10 -29.78 -12.73 21.06
CA VAL A 10 -28.62 -13.33 20.40
C VAL A 10 -28.14 -12.33 19.34
N PHE A 11 -27.15 -11.51 19.68
CA PHE A 11 -26.45 -10.66 18.73
C PHE A 11 -25.61 -11.58 17.83
N VAL A 12 -26.18 -11.98 16.68
CA VAL A 12 -25.46 -12.79 15.69
C VAL A 12 -24.41 -11.88 15.06
N ALA A 13 -23.19 -11.93 15.61
CA ALA A 13 -22.01 -11.33 15.01
C ALA A 13 -21.68 -12.11 13.73
N GLY A 14 -22.23 -11.67 12.60
CA GLY A 14 -21.82 -12.14 11.28
C GLY A 14 -20.40 -11.67 11.00
N SER A 15 -19.42 -12.56 11.14
CA SER A 15 -18.06 -12.34 10.63
C SER A 15 -18.10 -12.40 9.11
N VAL A 16 -18.31 -11.26 8.46
CA VAL A 16 -17.94 -11.10 7.05
C VAL A 16 -16.42 -11.22 6.99
N LEU A 17 -15.96 -12.38 6.54
CA LEU A 17 -14.60 -12.53 6.03
C LEU A 17 -14.61 -11.84 4.67
N ALA A 18 -14.22 -10.56 4.64
CA ALA A 18 -13.95 -9.88 3.40
C ALA A 18 -12.84 -10.66 2.70
N GLU A 19 -13.17 -11.34 1.60
CA GLU A 19 -12.18 -12.00 0.76
C GLU A 19 -11.24 -10.91 0.21
N PRO A 20 -9.91 -11.13 0.20
CA PRO A 20 -8.99 -10.16 -0.36
C PRO A 20 -9.33 -9.95 -1.84
N GLU A 21 -9.79 -8.75 -2.17
CA GLU A 21 -10.20 -8.40 -3.53
C GLU A 21 -9.00 -8.56 -4.47
N LYS A 22 -9.08 -9.54 -5.38
CA LYS A 22 -7.99 -9.87 -6.29
C LYS A 22 -7.81 -8.69 -7.27
N PRO A 23 -6.58 -8.18 -7.49
CA PRO A 23 -6.36 -7.01 -8.33
C PRO A 23 -6.90 -7.26 -9.74
N THR A 24 -7.66 -6.29 -10.23
CA THR A 24 -8.30 -6.35 -11.55
C THR A 24 -7.25 -6.40 -12.68
N PRO A 25 -7.60 -6.92 -13.87
CA PRO A 25 -6.68 -6.99 -15.00
C PRO A 25 -6.01 -5.65 -15.37
N THR A 26 -6.75 -4.54 -15.24
CA THR A 26 -6.24 -3.18 -15.49
C THR A 26 -5.15 -2.80 -14.49
N GLN A 27 -5.38 -3.04 -13.19
CA GLN A 27 -4.39 -2.75 -12.14
C GLN A 27 -3.09 -3.53 -12.34
N ARG A 28 -3.18 -4.79 -12.80
CA ARG A 28 -1.99 -5.57 -13.15
C ARG A 28 -1.24 -4.96 -14.33
N LEU A 29 -1.94 -4.53 -15.37
CA LEU A 29 -1.31 -3.92 -16.54
C LEU A 29 -0.56 -2.62 -16.17
N ASP A 30 -1.16 -1.79 -15.31
CA ASP A 30 -0.54 -0.56 -14.83
C ASP A 30 0.70 -0.84 -13.96
N GLN A 31 0.67 -1.90 -13.16
CA GLN A 31 1.85 -2.37 -12.42
C GLN A 31 2.97 -2.84 -13.34
N PHE A 32 2.64 -3.56 -14.42
CA PHE A 32 3.65 -3.94 -15.43
C PHE A 32 4.21 -2.73 -16.17
N ARG A 33 3.37 -1.74 -16.51
CA ARG A 33 3.81 -0.51 -17.18
C ARG A 33 4.75 0.32 -16.31
N THR A 34 4.45 0.47 -15.02
CA THR A 34 5.32 1.18 -14.08
C THR A 34 6.65 0.44 -13.89
N ALA A 35 6.65 -0.89 -13.81
CA ALA A 35 7.88 -1.69 -13.76
C ALA A 35 8.77 -1.51 -15.00
N GLN A 36 8.19 -1.32 -16.18
CA GLN A 36 8.94 -1.06 -17.43
C GLN A 36 9.38 0.40 -17.59
N ALA A 37 8.78 1.33 -16.85
CA ALA A 37 9.07 2.77 -16.95
C ALA A 37 10.26 3.21 -16.09
N PHE A 38 10.62 2.42 -15.07
CA PHE A 38 11.61 2.80 -14.07
C PHE A 38 12.87 1.95 -14.14
N ASP A 39 14.00 2.54 -13.76
CA ASP A 39 15.31 1.88 -13.73
C ASP A 39 15.97 2.02 -12.35
N CYS A 40 17.09 1.32 -12.14
CA CYS A 40 17.88 1.43 -10.91
C CYS A 40 19.02 2.45 -11.00
N ARG A 41 18.99 3.41 -11.94
CA ARG A 41 20.01 4.47 -11.96
C ARG A 41 19.90 5.31 -10.69
N ASN A 42 21.05 5.57 -10.08
CA ASN A 42 21.13 6.38 -8.88
C ASN A 42 21.01 7.86 -9.25
N VAL A 43 19.88 8.46 -8.89
CA VAL A 43 19.56 9.86 -9.15
C VAL A 43 19.00 10.48 -7.87
N SER A 44 19.29 11.75 -7.61
CA SER A 44 18.76 12.44 -6.43
C SER A 44 17.25 12.62 -6.52
N CYS A 45 16.57 12.75 -5.37
CA CYS A 45 15.12 12.99 -5.30
C CYS A 45 14.67 14.19 -6.14
N LYS A 46 15.53 15.21 -6.31
CA LYS A 46 15.27 16.40 -7.15
C LYS A 46 15.12 16.09 -8.65
N ARG A 47 15.63 14.93 -9.11
CA ARG A 47 15.54 14.49 -10.51
C ARG A 47 14.39 13.52 -10.77
N LEU A 48 13.85 12.92 -9.73
CA LEU A 48 12.69 12.04 -9.82
C LEU A 48 11.43 12.86 -10.13
N ARG A 49 10.48 12.24 -10.83
CA ARG A 49 9.26 12.93 -11.28
C ARG A 49 7.96 12.39 -10.71
N SER A 50 8.03 11.27 -9.99
CA SER A 50 6.85 10.63 -9.39
C SER A 50 7.20 9.93 -8.09
N CYS A 51 6.21 9.78 -7.22
CA CYS A 51 6.35 9.00 -6.00
C CYS A 51 6.55 7.51 -6.33
N GLU A 52 5.89 7.02 -7.38
CA GLU A 52 6.02 5.65 -7.88
C GLU A 52 7.46 5.31 -8.28
N GLU A 53 8.16 6.23 -8.95
CA GLU A 53 9.58 6.06 -9.30
C GLU A 53 10.47 6.07 -8.04
N ALA A 54 10.18 6.93 -7.07
CA ALA A 54 10.91 6.98 -5.80
C ALA A 54 10.73 5.66 -5.02
N CYS A 55 9.50 5.16 -4.94
CA CYS A 55 9.17 3.89 -4.33
C CYS A 55 9.81 2.71 -5.05
N PHE A 56 9.78 2.68 -6.38
CA PHE A 56 10.48 1.66 -7.16
C PHE A 56 11.96 1.63 -6.81
N LYS A 57 12.63 2.78 -6.76
CA LYS A 57 14.06 2.86 -6.46
C LYS A 57 14.37 2.48 -5.01
N LEU A 58 13.49 2.79 -4.05
CA LEU A 58 13.63 2.34 -2.66
C LEU A 58 13.45 0.82 -2.53
N VAL A 59 12.32 0.29 -3.01
CA VAL A 59 11.87 -1.09 -2.76
C VAL A 59 12.53 -2.08 -3.73
N GLN A 60 12.48 -1.81 -5.04
CA GLN A 60 12.96 -2.74 -6.06
C GLN A 60 14.48 -2.65 -6.24
N CYS A 61 15.05 -1.46 -6.14
CA CYS A 61 16.49 -1.25 -6.32
C CYS A 61 17.28 -1.19 -5.00
N GLY A 62 16.61 -1.21 -3.84
CA GLY A 62 17.24 -1.17 -2.52
C GLY A 62 17.93 0.15 -2.17
N GLN A 63 17.59 1.25 -2.85
CA GLN A 63 18.28 2.53 -2.70
C GLN A 63 17.77 3.28 -1.46
N LYS A 64 18.19 2.84 -0.28
CA LYS A 64 17.80 3.41 1.02
C LYS A 64 17.99 4.92 1.13
N VAL A 65 18.91 5.51 0.37
CA VAL A 65 19.09 6.97 0.28
C VAL A 65 17.83 7.74 -0.16
N ARG A 66 16.83 7.05 -0.71
CA ARG A 66 15.51 7.65 -1.00
C ARG A 66 14.74 7.97 0.27
N ASP A 67 14.93 7.20 1.34
CA ASP A 67 14.28 7.32 2.65
C ASP A 67 15.37 7.64 3.68
N GLY A 68 15.71 8.94 3.78
CA GLY A 68 16.89 9.39 4.51
C GLY A 68 16.77 9.26 6.03
N ASP A 69 15.57 9.44 6.55
CA ASP A 69 15.19 9.33 7.95
C ASP A 69 14.61 7.96 8.32
N ASN A 70 14.40 7.07 7.34
CA ASN A 70 13.97 5.67 7.50
C ASN A 70 12.55 5.53 8.08
N ASP A 71 11.66 6.46 7.75
CA ASP A 71 10.26 6.45 8.18
C ASP A 71 9.33 5.64 7.24
N GLY A 72 9.89 5.20 6.10
CA GLY A 72 9.25 4.45 5.03
C GLY A 72 8.69 5.32 3.89
N ILE A 73 8.86 6.64 3.93
CA ILE A 73 8.36 7.60 2.94
C ILE A 73 9.55 8.10 2.11
N PRO A 74 9.76 7.59 0.88
CA PRO A 74 10.90 8.04 0.09
C PRO A 74 10.65 9.42 -0.50
N CYS A 75 11.70 10.24 -0.55
CA CYS A 75 11.71 11.52 -1.26
C CYS A 75 10.45 12.35 -0.98
N GLU A 76 10.26 12.79 0.27
CA GLU A 76 9.04 13.47 0.76
C GLU A 76 8.56 14.70 -0.04
N ASN A 77 9.42 15.25 -0.91
CA ASN A 77 9.00 16.27 -1.89
C ASN A 77 8.06 15.73 -2.99
N LEU A 78 7.98 14.40 -3.16
CA LEU A 78 7.15 13.71 -4.14
C LEU A 78 6.12 12.78 -3.48
N CYS A 79 6.47 12.19 -2.34
CA CYS A 79 5.62 11.25 -1.62
C CYS A 79 5.06 11.85 -0.34
N SER A 80 3.82 11.50 -0.02
CA SER A 80 3.17 11.83 1.27
C SER A 80 2.78 10.59 2.06
N ARG A 81 3.21 9.40 1.61
CA ARG A 81 2.87 8.09 2.19
C ARG A 81 3.97 7.07 1.90
N ARG A 82 3.96 5.98 2.66
CA ARG A 82 4.84 4.84 2.45
C ARG A 82 4.57 4.14 1.11
N CYS A 83 5.63 3.53 0.59
CA CYS A 83 5.55 2.48 -0.42
C CYS A 83 4.96 1.21 0.21
#